data_AF-W6W4T0-F1
#
_entry.id   AF-W6W4T0-F1
#
_cell.length_a   1.000
_cell.length_b   1.000
_cell.length_c   1.000
_cell.angle_alpha   90.00
_cell.angle_beta   90.00
_cell.angle_gamma   90.00
#
_symmetry.space_group_name_H-M   'P 1'
#
loop_
_entity.id
_entity.type
_entity.pdbx_description
1 polymer ?
#
loop_
_entity_poly.entity_id
_entity_poly.type
_entity_poly.pdbx_seq_one_letter_code
_entity_poly.pdbx_strand_id
1 'polypeptide(L)'
;MTVLTAINEVSDVVSLDRFVSVYGSNNPAAQTMLELAKLAGQEIAERFAWKALQRSDVASVSPYTFPADYDRLIEGGAVFTAAGDFARPVKSPSQWAVVLQVPSVQPYYYLSTAGISFSPAGDAVGATITYVSKNWILGSTGTEKADWTADDDVAVFPERLLVLNLIWRWKRQKGLNYDDPLAEFEAALAAATEEDR
;
A
#
# COMPACT_ATOMS: atom_id res chain seq x y z
N MET A 1 -4.66 2.08 16.91
CA MET A 1 -5.18 3.45 17.13
C MET A 1 -6.11 3.84 15.99
N THR A 2 -7.26 4.48 16.25
CA THR A 2 -8.16 4.94 15.18
C THR A 2 -7.68 6.25 14.56
N VAL A 3 -8.20 6.60 13.37
CA VAL A 3 -7.87 7.87 12.70
C VAL A 3 -8.25 9.08 13.55
N LEU A 4 -9.39 9.04 14.26
CA LEU A 4 -9.79 10.10 15.18
C LEU A 4 -8.79 10.26 16.33
N THR A 5 -8.36 9.15 16.94
CA THR A 5 -7.37 9.18 18.01
C THR A 5 -6.02 9.70 17.51
N ALA A 6 -5.57 9.24 16.34
CA ALA A 6 -4.32 9.70 15.74
C ALA A 6 -4.33 11.22 15.47
N ILE A 7 -5.42 11.73 14.89
CA ILE A 7 -5.57 13.16 14.63
C ILE A 7 -5.61 13.96 15.93
N ASN A 8 -6.31 13.47 16.96
CA ASN A 8 -6.37 14.16 18.25
C ASN A 8 -5.02 14.17 18.98
N GLU A 9 -4.22 13.11 18.87
CA GLU A 9 -2.85 13.09 19.38
C GLU A 9 -1.98 14.15 18.69
N VAL A 10 -2.11 14.28 17.37
CA VAL A 10 -1.43 15.34 16.62
C VAL A 10 -1.94 16.72 17.04
N SER A 11 -3.25 16.90 17.22
CA SER A 11 -3.85 18.16 17.68
C SER A 11 -3.24 18.64 18.99
N ASP A 12 -3.00 17.73 19.95
CA ASP A 12 -2.35 18.08 21.22
C ASP A 12 -0.92 18.61 21.01
N VAL A 13 -0.18 18.05 20.04
CA VAL A 13 1.20 18.48 19.71
C VAL A 13 1.21 19.81 18.97
N VAL A 14 0.25 20.04 18.06
CA VAL A 14 0.19 21.23 17.19
C VAL A 14 -0.67 22.36 17.75
N SER A 15 -1.17 22.22 18.98
CA SER A 15 -2.04 23.20 19.66
C SER A 15 -3.35 23.48 18.93
N LEU A 16 -3.98 22.42 18.39
CA LEU A 16 -5.36 22.45 17.90
C LEU A 16 -6.29 21.88 18.97
N ASP A 17 -7.54 22.34 18.97
CA ASP A 17 -8.57 21.71 19.78
C ASP A 17 -8.81 20.26 19.31
N ARG A 18 -9.06 19.36 20.25
CA ARG A 18 -9.48 18.00 19.94
C ARG A 18 -10.83 18.01 19.24
N PHE A 19 -10.98 17.13 18.27
CA PHE A 19 -12.22 16.91 17.54
C PHE A 19 -13.04 15.79 18.19
N VAL A 20 -14.36 15.98 18.24
CA VAL A 20 -15.30 14.92 18.63
C VAL A 20 -15.50 13.91 17.49
N SER A 21 -15.51 14.42 16.26
CA SER A 21 -15.60 13.65 15.03
C SER A 21 -14.84 14.40 13.93
N VAL A 22 -14.13 13.65 13.10
CA VAL A 22 -13.37 14.19 11.98
C VAL A 22 -14.05 13.84 10.66
N TYR A 23 -14.42 12.58 10.49
CA TYR A 23 -15.14 12.12 9.30
C TYR A 23 -16.56 12.68 9.26
N GLY A 24 -16.95 13.30 8.14
CA GLY A 24 -18.27 13.95 7.99
C GLY A 24 -18.42 15.26 8.76
N SER A 25 -17.34 15.77 9.38
CA SER A 25 -17.36 17.06 10.08
C SER A 25 -17.39 18.24 9.10
N ASN A 26 -18.14 19.29 9.47
CA ASN A 26 -18.16 20.57 8.75
C ASN A 26 -17.06 21.55 9.22
N ASN A 27 -16.26 21.15 10.22
CA ASN A 27 -15.15 21.98 10.69
C ASN A 27 -14.00 21.94 9.65
N PRO A 28 -13.59 23.08 9.06
CA PRO A 28 -12.52 23.11 8.06
C PRO A 28 -11.17 22.57 8.59
N ALA A 29 -10.88 22.74 9.89
CA ALA A 29 -9.67 22.19 10.49
C ALA A 29 -9.72 20.66 10.56
N ALA A 30 -10.86 20.08 10.91
CA ALA A 30 -11.05 18.63 10.92
C ALA A 30 -10.91 18.05 9.51
N GLN A 31 -11.55 18.67 8.52
CA GLN A 31 -11.43 18.27 7.11
C GLN A 31 -9.97 18.33 6.61
N THR A 32 -9.24 19.37 6.99
CA THR A 32 -7.82 19.51 6.66
C THR A 32 -7.00 18.38 7.29
N MET A 33 -7.20 18.09 8.57
CA MET A 33 -6.48 17.02 9.26
C MET A 33 -6.79 15.64 8.68
N LEU A 34 -8.05 15.39 8.29
CA LEU A 34 -8.44 14.14 7.62
C LEU A 34 -7.74 13.97 6.27
N GLU A 35 -7.68 15.04 5.47
CA GLU A 35 -7.01 15.00 4.17
C GLU A 35 -5.49 14.79 4.34
N LEU A 36 -4.87 15.44 5.33
CA LEU A 36 -3.48 15.16 5.68
C LEU A 36 -3.27 13.71 6.12
N ALA A 37 -4.20 13.13 6.88
CA ALA A 37 -4.13 11.73 7.32
C ALA A 37 -4.24 10.76 6.15
N LYS A 38 -5.09 11.08 5.18
CA LYS A 38 -5.22 10.32 3.92
C LYS A 38 -3.91 10.34 3.13
N LEU A 39 -3.35 11.52 2.89
CA LEU A 39 -2.08 11.67 2.17
C LEU A 39 -0.92 10.97 2.90
N ALA A 40 -0.88 11.08 4.23
CA ALA A 40 0.10 10.41 5.07
C ALA A 40 0.01 8.89 4.94
N GLY A 41 -1.19 8.32 5.06
CA GLY A 41 -1.36 6.87 5.01
C GLY A 41 -1.10 6.27 3.63
N GLN A 42 -1.49 6.97 2.56
CA GLN A 42 -1.15 6.58 1.19
C GLN A 42 0.38 6.55 0.98
N GLU A 43 1.10 7.60 1.40
CA GLU A 43 2.55 7.64 1.29
C GLU A 43 3.21 6.47 2.06
N ILE A 44 2.79 6.22 3.30
CA ILE A 44 3.37 5.15 4.11
C ILE A 44 3.10 3.78 3.47
N ALA A 45 1.89 3.54 2.96
CA ALA A 45 1.51 2.28 2.31
C ALA A 45 2.27 2.04 0.99
N GLU A 46 2.58 3.10 0.23
CA GLU A 46 3.32 3.02 -1.02
C GLU A 46 4.82 2.80 -0.83
N ARG A 47 5.40 3.38 0.24
CA ARG A 47 6.86 3.33 0.48
C ARG A 47 7.40 1.95 0.83
N PHE A 48 6.58 1.03 1.32
CA PHE A 48 7.04 -0.32 1.70
C PHE A 48 5.96 -1.37 1.49
N ALA A 49 6.37 -2.60 1.14
CA ALA A 49 5.49 -3.74 0.95
C ALA A 49 5.15 -4.42 2.29
N TRP A 50 4.45 -3.68 3.16
CA TRP A 50 4.07 -4.11 4.51
C TRP A 50 3.46 -5.52 4.51
N LYS A 51 3.90 -6.41 5.42
CA LYS A 51 3.36 -7.77 5.57
C LYS A 51 1.84 -7.77 5.74
N ALA A 52 1.31 -6.79 6.48
CA ALA A 52 -0.13 -6.63 6.68
C ALA A 52 -0.91 -6.35 5.38
N LEU A 53 -0.26 -5.80 4.34
CA LEU A 53 -0.84 -5.52 3.04
C LEU A 53 -0.62 -6.64 2.01
N GLN A 54 0.20 -7.65 2.32
CA GLN A 54 0.48 -8.72 1.38
C GLN A 54 -0.73 -9.64 1.23
N ARG A 55 -1.16 -9.85 -0.01
CA ARG A 55 -2.24 -10.75 -0.39
C ARG A 55 -1.70 -11.74 -1.43
N SER A 56 -2.38 -12.86 -1.58
CA SER A 56 -2.09 -13.83 -2.63
C SER A 56 -3.38 -14.19 -3.34
N ASP A 57 -3.32 -14.28 -4.66
CA ASP A 57 -4.41 -14.84 -5.47
C ASP A 57 -3.87 -15.88 -6.44
N VAL A 58 -4.76 -16.71 -6.96
CA VAL A 58 -4.44 -17.82 -7.86
C VAL A 58 -4.92 -17.47 -9.26
N ALA A 59 -3.99 -17.37 -10.20
CA ALA A 59 -4.33 -17.19 -11.59
C ALA A 59 -5.03 -18.44 -12.15
N SER A 60 -6.03 -18.20 -13.00
CA SER A 60 -6.82 -19.26 -13.65
C SER A 60 -6.64 -19.29 -15.17
N VAL A 61 -6.08 -18.23 -15.76
CA VAL A 61 -5.92 -18.05 -17.20
C VAL A 61 -4.84 -17.00 -17.49
N SER A 62 -4.28 -17.00 -18.70
CA SER A 62 -3.41 -15.94 -19.21
C SER A 62 -4.10 -15.21 -20.38
N PRO A 63 -4.25 -13.88 -20.36
CA PRO A 63 -3.90 -12.97 -19.27
C PRO A 63 -4.84 -13.11 -18.06
N TYR A 64 -4.29 -13.01 -16.86
CA TYR A 64 -5.04 -12.96 -15.61
C TYR A 64 -5.26 -11.50 -15.20
N THR A 65 -6.52 -11.13 -14.94
CA THR A 65 -6.88 -9.81 -14.43
C THR A 65 -6.74 -9.79 -12.92
N PHE A 66 -6.02 -8.80 -12.40
CA PHE A 66 -5.82 -8.65 -10.96
C PHE A 66 -7.12 -8.32 -10.22
N PRO A 67 -7.21 -8.69 -8.92
CA PRO A 67 -8.30 -8.29 -8.04
C PRO A 67 -8.41 -6.75 -7.91
N ALA A 68 -9.59 -6.28 -7.50
CA ALA A 68 -9.86 -4.85 -7.39
C ALA A 68 -9.00 -4.13 -6.35
N ASP A 69 -8.44 -4.85 -5.38
CA ASP A 69 -7.59 -4.34 -4.32
C ASP A 69 -6.09 -4.37 -4.67
N TYR A 70 -5.71 -4.92 -5.82
CA TYR A 70 -4.33 -4.96 -6.27
C TYR A 70 -3.72 -3.55 -6.42
N ASP A 71 -2.48 -3.39 -5.93
CA ASP A 71 -1.63 -2.23 -6.16
C ASP A 71 -0.38 -2.61 -6.98
N ARG A 72 0.47 -3.48 -6.41
CA ARG A 72 1.76 -3.86 -7.00
C ARG A 72 2.16 -5.28 -6.61
N LEU A 73 3.01 -5.91 -7.42
CA LEU A 73 3.65 -7.18 -7.04
C LEU A 73 4.71 -6.97 -5.97
N ILE A 74 4.93 -8.00 -5.13
CA ILE A 74 6.08 -8.00 -4.21
C ILE A 74 7.40 -8.08 -4.97
N GLU A 75 8.45 -7.49 -4.41
CA GLU A 75 9.79 -7.62 -4.99
C GLU A 75 10.40 -8.99 -4.71
N GLY A 76 11.24 -9.48 -5.61
CA GLY A 76 12.09 -10.65 -5.37
C GLY A 76 11.43 -12.03 -5.51
N GLY A 77 10.16 -12.14 -5.88
CA GLY A 77 9.55 -13.47 -5.94
C GLY A 77 8.03 -13.54 -6.01
N ALA A 78 7.36 -12.69 -6.80
CA ALA A 78 5.91 -12.56 -6.69
C ALA A 78 5.09 -13.70 -7.29
N VAL A 79 5.64 -14.50 -8.20
CA VAL A 79 4.84 -15.41 -9.02
C VAL A 79 5.47 -16.80 -9.06
N PHE A 80 4.70 -17.78 -8.62
CA PHE A 80 5.07 -19.20 -8.68
C PHE A 80 4.01 -19.97 -9.46
N THR A 81 4.42 -20.85 -10.35
CA THR A 81 3.49 -21.75 -11.05
C THR A 81 2.87 -22.76 -10.09
N ALA A 82 1.82 -23.47 -10.52
CA ALA A 82 1.24 -24.55 -9.72
C ALA A 82 2.25 -25.66 -9.35
N ALA A 83 3.31 -25.83 -10.16
CA ALA A 83 4.40 -26.78 -9.90
C ALA A 83 5.43 -26.26 -8.88
N GLY A 84 5.32 -24.99 -8.45
CA GLY A 84 6.28 -24.33 -7.55
C GLY A 84 7.47 -23.70 -8.27
N ASP A 85 7.44 -23.63 -9.60
CA ASP A 85 8.51 -22.99 -10.37
C ASP A 85 8.38 -21.46 -10.31
N PHE A 86 9.49 -20.77 -10.07
CA PHE A 86 9.53 -19.32 -10.08
C PHE A 86 9.38 -18.77 -11.50
N ALA A 87 8.29 -18.03 -11.74
CA ALA A 87 8.06 -17.37 -13.01
C ALA A 87 8.89 -16.08 -13.10
N ARG A 88 9.69 -15.94 -14.16
CA ARG A 88 10.63 -14.83 -14.29
C ARG A 88 9.95 -13.58 -14.88
N PRO A 89 10.13 -12.39 -14.27
CA PRO A 89 9.59 -11.15 -14.82
C PRO A 89 10.28 -10.75 -16.11
N VAL A 90 9.49 -10.43 -17.13
CA VAL A 90 9.93 -9.71 -18.32
C VAL A 90 9.48 -8.27 -18.21
N LYS A 91 10.42 -7.31 -18.26
CA LYS A 91 10.11 -5.88 -18.05
C LYS A 91 9.82 -5.12 -19.34
N SER A 92 10.43 -5.53 -20.45
CA SER A 92 10.30 -4.84 -21.73
C SER A 92 9.26 -5.52 -22.63
N PRO A 93 8.34 -4.74 -23.27
CA PRO A 93 7.40 -5.29 -24.25
C PRO A 93 8.10 -6.01 -25.42
N SER A 94 9.25 -5.49 -25.85
CA SER A 94 10.04 -6.10 -26.94
C SER A 94 10.64 -7.43 -26.53
N GLN A 95 11.14 -7.55 -25.30
CA GLN A 95 11.60 -8.83 -24.76
C GLN A 95 10.45 -9.82 -24.60
N TRP A 96 9.27 -9.34 -24.21
CA TRP A 96 8.09 -10.19 -24.11
C TRP A 96 7.67 -10.76 -25.46
N ALA A 97 7.70 -9.95 -26.52
CA ALA A 97 7.43 -10.42 -27.88
C ALA A 97 8.41 -11.54 -28.32
N VAL A 98 9.69 -11.45 -27.94
CA VAL A 98 10.68 -12.50 -28.20
C VAL A 98 10.38 -13.78 -27.41
N VAL A 99 10.03 -13.65 -26.13
CA VAL A 99 9.66 -14.78 -25.26
C VAL A 99 8.43 -15.52 -25.77
N LEU A 100 7.50 -14.82 -26.43
CA LEU A 100 6.34 -15.45 -27.08
C LEU A 100 6.69 -16.21 -28.36
N GLN A 101 7.77 -15.83 -29.06
CA GLN A 101 8.22 -16.48 -30.29
C GLN A 101 9.17 -17.65 -30.06
N VAL A 102 9.89 -17.64 -28.94
CA VAL A 102 10.86 -18.68 -28.59
C VAL A 102 10.28 -19.51 -27.44
N PRO A 103 9.82 -20.75 -27.71
CA PRO A 103 9.31 -21.62 -26.66
C PRO A 103 10.39 -21.84 -25.59
N SER A 104 10.02 -21.55 -24.35
CA SER A 104 10.87 -21.79 -23.18
C SER A 104 10.18 -22.78 -22.25
N VAL A 105 10.97 -23.67 -21.66
CA VAL A 105 10.53 -24.53 -20.55
C VAL A 105 10.45 -23.73 -19.24
N GLN A 106 11.23 -22.66 -19.11
CA GLN A 106 11.16 -21.78 -17.96
C GLN A 106 9.94 -20.86 -18.04
N PRO A 107 9.16 -20.76 -16.95
CA PRO A 107 8.00 -19.87 -16.88
C PRO A 107 8.45 -18.41 -16.87
N TYR A 108 7.79 -17.60 -17.68
CA TYR A 108 7.93 -16.14 -17.69
C TYR A 108 6.58 -15.49 -17.46
N TYR A 109 6.59 -14.30 -16.87
CA TYR A 109 5.42 -13.44 -16.82
C TYR A 109 5.73 -12.02 -17.28
N TYR A 110 4.69 -11.35 -17.77
CA TYR A 110 4.74 -9.96 -18.19
C TYR A 110 3.54 -9.19 -17.66
N LEU A 111 3.80 -8.04 -17.04
CA LEU A 111 2.77 -7.13 -16.57
C LEU A 111 2.36 -6.16 -17.67
N SER A 112 1.06 -6.06 -17.90
CA SER A 112 0.45 -5.16 -18.87
C SER A 112 -0.74 -4.43 -18.25
N THR A 113 -1.32 -3.48 -18.98
CA THR A 113 -2.57 -2.83 -18.57
C THR A 113 -3.76 -3.78 -18.48
N ALA A 114 -3.70 -4.93 -19.16
CA ALA A 114 -4.73 -5.97 -19.12
C ALA A 114 -4.55 -6.96 -17.95
N GLY A 115 -3.48 -6.80 -17.15
CA GLY A 115 -3.11 -7.73 -16.08
C GLY A 115 -1.80 -8.46 -16.38
N ILE A 116 -1.65 -9.67 -15.85
CA ILE A 116 -0.44 -10.49 -15.95
C ILE A 116 -0.60 -11.60 -16.99
N SER A 117 0.35 -11.66 -17.92
CA SER A 117 0.41 -12.68 -18.96
C SER A 117 1.53 -13.67 -18.66
N PHE A 118 1.32 -14.95 -18.99
CA PHE A 118 2.28 -16.04 -18.78
C PHE A 118 2.76 -16.63 -20.10
N SER A 119 4.00 -17.12 -20.11
CA SER A 119 4.58 -17.89 -21.20
C SER A 119 5.39 -19.06 -20.61
N PRO A 120 4.99 -20.32 -20.88
CA PRO A 120 3.77 -20.76 -21.55
C PRO A 120 2.46 -20.26 -20.90
N ALA A 121 1.42 -20.01 -21.70
CA ALA A 121 0.13 -19.52 -21.19
C ALA A 121 -0.56 -20.51 -20.22
N GLY A 122 -0.26 -21.81 -20.34
CA GLY A 122 -0.77 -22.85 -19.43
C GLY A 122 -0.23 -22.73 -18.01
N ASP A 123 0.93 -22.10 -17.82
CA ASP A 123 1.53 -21.93 -16.49
C ASP A 123 0.75 -20.97 -15.60
N ALA A 124 -0.16 -20.18 -16.18
CA ALA A 124 -1.07 -19.35 -15.42
C ALA A 124 -2.03 -20.16 -14.55
N VAL A 125 -2.43 -21.35 -14.97
CA VAL A 125 -3.46 -22.13 -14.28
C VAL A 125 -2.90 -22.65 -12.96
N GLY A 126 -3.42 -22.13 -11.84
CA GLY A 126 -2.95 -22.48 -10.51
C GLY A 126 -1.66 -21.75 -10.10
N ALA A 127 -1.19 -20.77 -10.88
CA ALA A 127 -0.06 -19.93 -10.46
C ALA A 127 -0.47 -19.06 -9.27
N THR A 128 0.32 -19.09 -8.21
CA THR A 128 0.16 -18.20 -7.07
C THR A 128 0.86 -16.88 -7.36
N ILE A 129 0.11 -15.79 -7.21
CA ILE A 129 0.61 -14.43 -7.37
C ILE A 129 0.47 -13.70 -6.04
N THR A 130 1.60 -13.31 -5.47
CA THR A 130 1.67 -12.51 -4.25
C THR A 130 1.83 -11.03 -4.61
N TYR A 131 0.96 -10.20 -4.04
CA TYR A 131 0.88 -8.78 -4.32
C TYR A 131 0.65 -7.98 -3.03
N VAL A 132 0.84 -6.67 -3.12
CA VAL A 132 0.50 -5.71 -2.08
C VAL A 132 -0.86 -5.11 -2.41
N SER A 133 -1.77 -5.15 -1.45
CA SER A 133 -3.09 -4.52 -1.54
C SER A 133 -3.00 -3.01 -1.38
N LYS A 134 -3.83 -2.25 -2.09
CA LYS A 134 -4.01 -0.80 -1.89
C LYS A 134 -4.86 -0.47 -0.67
N ASN A 135 -5.47 -1.47 -0.03
CA ASN A 135 -6.38 -1.28 1.08
C ASN A 135 -5.64 -1.18 2.41
N TRP A 136 -5.12 0.00 2.72
CA TRP A 136 -4.29 0.26 3.91
C TRP A 136 -5.07 0.63 5.18
N ILE A 137 -6.40 0.58 5.11
CA ILE A 137 -7.29 0.88 6.22
C ILE A 137 -8.13 -0.35 6.55
N LEU A 138 -8.29 -0.61 7.84
CA LEU A 138 -9.21 -1.59 8.40
C LEU A 138 -10.36 -0.85 9.12
N GLY A 139 -11.58 -1.06 8.65
CA GLY A 139 -12.79 -0.59 9.36
C GLY A 139 -13.09 -1.45 10.59
N SER A 140 -14.00 -0.97 11.45
CA SER A 140 -14.35 -1.65 12.70
C SER A 140 -14.96 -3.06 12.53
N THR A 141 -15.51 -3.37 11.36
CA THR A 141 -16.01 -4.71 11.01
C THR A 141 -14.95 -5.61 10.36
N GLY A 142 -13.69 -5.18 10.29
CA GLY A 142 -12.61 -5.89 9.61
C GLY A 142 -12.60 -5.70 8.09
N THR A 143 -13.37 -4.74 7.56
CA THR A 143 -13.41 -4.45 6.13
C THR A 143 -12.17 -3.66 5.71
N GLU A 144 -11.42 -4.20 4.76
CA GLU A 144 -10.26 -3.54 4.16
C GLU A 144 -10.69 -2.51 3.12
N LYS A 145 -10.06 -1.33 3.14
CA LYS A 145 -10.38 -0.23 2.24
C LYS A 145 -9.20 0.71 2.01
N ALA A 146 -9.29 1.49 0.94
CA ALA A 146 -8.25 2.40 0.48
C ALA A 146 -8.44 3.86 0.94
N ASP A 147 -9.57 4.18 1.56
CA ASP A 147 -9.89 5.52 2.06
C ASP A 147 -10.63 5.47 3.39
N TRP A 148 -10.50 6.54 4.17
CA TRP A 148 -11.21 6.70 5.43
C TRP A 148 -12.70 6.83 5.16
N THR A 149 -13.53 6.09 5.90
CA THR A 149 -14.99 6.20 5.82
C THR A 149 -15.66 6.36 7.18
N ALA A 150 -14.89 6.29 8.28
CA ALA A 150 -15.38 6.49 9.63
C ALA A 150 -14.23 6.89 10.59
N ASP A 151 -14.58 7.45 11.73
CA ASP A 151 -13.63 7.89 12.77
C ASP A 151 -12.97 6.73 13.53
N ASP A 152 -13.59 5.55 13.51
CA ASP A 152 -13.12 4.31 14.15
C ASP A 152 -12.22 3.46 13.24
N ASP A 153 -11.95 3.95 12.03
CA ASP A 153 -11.04 3.31 11.09
C ASP A 153 -9.59 3.30 11.61
N VAL A 154 -8.85 2.24 11.30
CA VAL A 154 -7.49 2.01 11.76
C VAL A 154 -6.56 1.78 10.56
N ALA A 155 -5.34 2.33 10.60
CA ALA A 155 -4.30 2.01 9.63
C ALA A 155 -3.68 0.64 9.91
N VAL A 156 -3.35 -0.11 8.86
CA VAL A 156 -2.77 -1.47 8.99
C VAL A 156 -1.27 -1.49 9.30
N PHE A 157 -0.58 -0.37 9.09
CA PHE A 157 0.85 -0.19 9.38
C PHE A 157 1.05 0.45 10.77
N PRO A 158 2.29 0.50 11.30
CA PRO A 158 2.56 1.03 12.63
C PRO A 158 2.00 2.44 12.85
N GLU A 159 1.19 2.57 13.90
CA GLU A 159 0.34 3.74 14.13
C GLU A 159 1.14 5.04 14.38
N ARG A 160 2.34 4.93 14.97
CA ARG A 160 3.26 6.05 15.19
C ARG A 160 3.69 6.73 13.88
N LEU A 161 3.80 5.98 12.78
CA LEU A 161 4.18 6.55 11.49
C LEU A 161 3.13 7.54 11.00
N LEU A 162 1.84 7.24 11.22
CA LEU A 162 0.75 8.13 10.85
C LEU A 162 0.82 9.45 11.62
N VAL A 163 1.07 9.40 12.93
CA VAL A 163 1.19 10.58 13.81
C VAL A 163 2.37 11.46 13.40
N LEU A 164 3.56 10.87 13.25
CA LEU A 164 4.77 11.62 12.86
C LEU A 164 4.60 12.26 11.47
N ASN A 165 3.99 11.51 10.54
CA ASN A 165 3.76 12.02 9.19
C ASN A 165 2.79 13.21 9.18
N LEU A 166 1.69 13.09 9.94
CA LEU A 166 0.73 14.17 10.13
C LEU A 166 1.37 15.44 10.71
N ILE A 167 2.23 15.31 11.73
CA ILE A 167 2.90 16.45 12.38
C ILE A 167 3.74 17.25 11.38
N TRP A 168 4.63 16.59 10.62
CA TRP A 168 5.51 17.31 9.71
C TRP A 168 4.73 17.91 8.53
N ARG A 169 3.71 17.21 8.02
CA ARG A 169 2.85 17.73 6.94
C ARG A 169 2.06 18.95 7.38
N TRP A 170 1.51 18.93 8.59
CA TRP A 170 0.81 20.08 9.14
C TRP A 170 1.76 21.27 9.32
N LYS A 171 2.95 21.06 9.89
CA LYS A 171 3.97 22.11 10.05
C LYS A 171 4.36 22.71 8.71
N ARG A 172 4.60 21.87 7.69
CA ARG A 172 4.90 22.30 6.32
C ARG A 172 3.76 23.12 5.72
N GLN A 173 2.50 22.69 5.88
CA GLN A 173 1.34 23.43 5.39
C GLN A 173 1.20 24.81 6.06
N LYS A 174 1.61 24.94 7.32
CA LYS A 174 1.62 26.20 8.07
C LYS A 174 2.87 27.06 7.83
N GLY A 175 3.83 26.59 7.03
CA GLY A 175 5.10 27.30 6.80
C GLY A 175 6.02 27.33 8.03
N LEU A 176 5.82 26.41 8.98
CA LEU A 176 6.69 26.24 10.15
C LEU A 176 7.87 25.34 9.80
N ASN A 177 8.94 25.41 10.58
CA ASN A 177 10.05 24.46 10.44
C ASN A 177 9.56 23.03 10.65
N TYR A 178 9.82 22.17 9.67
CA TYR A 178 9.38 20.77 9.62
C TYR A 178 10.55 19.80 9.40
N ASP A 179 11.80 20.29 9.33
CA ASP A 179 12.96 19.46 9.02
C ASP A 179 13.21 18.39 10.10
N ASP A 180 13.17 18.76 11.39
CA ASP A 180 13.38 17.79 12.47
C ASP A 180 12.25 16.76 12.57
N PRO A 181 10.95 17.13 12.54
CA PRO A 181 9.86 16.14 12.53
C PRO A 181 9.86 15.24 11.29
N LEU A 182 10.30 15.75 10.13
CA LEU A 182 10.48 14.92 8.94
C LEU A 182 11.62 13.92 9.14
N ALA A 183 12.75 14.35 9.70
CA ALA A 183 13.87 13.46 10.01
C ALA A 183 13.46 12.36 11.02
N GLU A 184 12.64 12.70 12.04
CA GLU A 184 12.09 11.71 12.96
C GLU A 184 11.17 10.71 12.25
N PHE A 185 10.29 11.19 11.37
CA PHE A 185 9.44 10.31 10.55
C PHE A 185 10.26 9.36 9.67
N GLU A 186 11.27 9.87 8.96
CA GLU A 186 12.12 9.05 8.09
C GLU A 186 12.92 8.01 8.89
N ALA A 187 13.43 8.36 10.06
CA ALA A 187 14.11 7.43 10.96
C ALA A 187 13.15 6.35 11.50
N ALA A 188 11.94 6.73 11.91
CA ALA A 188 10.92 5.80 12.37
C ALA A 188 10.45 4.87 11.25
N LEU A 189 10.30 5.39 10.04
CA LEU A 189 9.95 4.60 8.86
C LEU A 189 11.04 3.56 8.58
N ALA A 190 12.31 3.96 8.55
CA ALA A 190 13.42 3.04 8.34
C ALA A 190 13.42 1.90 9.37
N ALA A 191 13.27 2.21 10.66
CA ALA A 191 13.19 1.20 11.73
C ALA A 191 11.99 0.26 11.53
N ALA A 192 10.80 0.80 11.28
CA ALA A 192 9.60 0.00 11.06
C ALA A 192 9.70 -0.93 9.84
N THR A 193 10.34 -0.48 8.75
CA THR A 193 10.57 -1.35 7.58
C THR A 193 11.59 -2.46 7.84
N GLU A 194 12.51 -2.26 8.79
CA GLU A 194 13.49 -3.27 9.17
C GLU A 194 12.86 -4.32 10.10
N GLU A 195 12.00 -3.91 11.02
CA GLU A 195 11.21 -4.80 11.88
C GLU A 195 10.19 -5.64 11.09
N ASP A 196 9.57 -5.06 10.06
CA ASP A 196 8.57 -5.77 9.24
C ASP A 196 9.18 -6.66 8.15
N ARG A 197 10.50 -6.60 7.89
CA ARG A 197 11.17 -7.49 6.92
C ARG A 197 11.13 -8.95 7.37
#